data_AF-A0A7S0DY74-F1
#
_entry.id   AF-A0A7S0DY74-F1
#
_cell.length_a   1.000
_cell.length_b   1.000
_cell.length_c   1.000
_cell.angle_alpha   90.00
_cell.angle_beta   90.00
_cell.angle_gamma   90.00
#
_symmetry.space_group_name_H-M   'P 1'
#
loop_
_entity.id
_entity.type
_entity.pdbx_description
1 polymer ?
#
loop_
_entity_poly.entity_id
_entity_poly.type
_entity_poly.pdbx_seq_one_letter_code
_entity_poly.pdbx_strand_id
1 'polypeptide(L)'
;ALDRGTKHFAALHQLSSIMMALRRLSMRAPTGVRQMSGHSIEEAIQETAKWKKVSYVFIGGVVIPFTTFSVIKHFAHHHDAEERPAFPYVTKRDKHMPWTLKGGSRCDLFDYACGEKERLAKAACAE
;
A
#
# COMPACT_ATOMS: atom_id res chain seq x y z
N ALA A 1 20.04 -11.75 -51.02
CA ALA A 1 19.82 -10.81 -49.89
C ALA A 1 18.55 -9.94 -50.01
N LEU A 2 17.83 -9.93 -51.15
CA LEU A 2 16.69 -9.02 -51.39
C LEU A 2 15.31 -9.49 -50.86
N ASP A 3 15.14 -10.76 -50.51
CA ASP A 3 13.83 -11.33 -50.10
C ASP A 3 13.47 -11.08 -48.62
N ARG A 4 14.44 -10.64 -47.80
CA ARG A 4 14.21 -10.38 -46.37
C ARG A 4 13.57 -9.01 -46.12
N GLY A 5 13.78 -8.03 -46.99
CA GLY A 5 13.23 -6.67 -46.82
C GLY A 5 11.73 -6.56 -47.10
N THR A 6 11.23 -7.28 -48.11
CA THR A 6 9.83 -7.24 -48.56
C THR A 6 8.88 -7.90 -47.56
N LYS A 7 9.31 -9.02 -46.96
CA LYS A 7 8.54 -9.76 -45.93
C LYS A 7 8.35 -8.94 -44.65
N HIS A 8 9.38 -8.19 -44.24
CA HIS A 8 9.30 -7.31 -43.08
C HIS A 8 8.37 -6.10 -43.34
N PHE A 9 8.40 -5.54 -44.55
CA PHE A 9 7.54 -4.40 -44.90
C PHE A 9 6.05 -4.79 -44.97
N ALA A 10 5.75 -5.97 -45.51
CA ALA A 10 4.40 -6.53 -45.53
C ALA A 10 3.88 -6.81 -44.10
N ALA A 11 4.70 -7.39 -43.23
CA ALA A 11 4.34 -7.67 -41.83
C ALA A 11 4.03 -6.38 -41.03
N LEU A 12 4.79 -5.31 -41.24
CA LEU A 12 4.56 -4.01 -40.59
C LEU A 12 3.24 -3.35 -41.05
N HIS A 13 2.91 -3.46 -42.34
CA HIS A 13 1.62 -2.99 -42.87
C HIS A 13 0.43 -3.80 -42.33
N GLN A 14 0.60 -5.11 -42.17
CA GLN A 14 -0.42 -6.00 -41.61
C GLN A 14 -0.71 -5.67 -40.14
N LEU A 15 0.34 -5.48 -39.33
CA LEU A 15 0.23 -5.13 -37.91
C LEU A 15 -0.39 -3.74 -37.71
N SER A 16 -0.03 -2.76 -38.55
CA SER A 16 -0.62 -1.42 -38.54
C SER A 16 -2.13 -1.45 -38.80
N SER A 17 -2.55 -2.27 -39.78
CA SER A 17 -3.97 -2.44 -40.15
C SER A 17 -4.77 -3.10 -39.03
N ILE A 18 -4.20 -4.11 -38.36
CA ILE A 18 -4.81 -4.79 -37.21
C ILE A 18 -4.93 -3.82 -36.02
N MET A 19 -3.90 -3.04 -35.74
CA MET A 19 -3.93 -2.06 -34.65
C MET A 19 -4.95 -0.95 -34.90
N MET A 20 -5.10 -0.47 -36.14
CA MET A 20 -6.15 0.48 -36.50
C MET A 20 -7.56 -0.11 -36.37
N ALA A 21 -7.76 -1.38 -36.73
CA ALA A 21 -9.04 -2.06 -36.56
C ALA A 21 -9.41 -2.24 -35.09
N LEU A 22 -8.46 -2.63 -34.24
CA LEU A 22 -8.65 -2.73 -32.79
C LEU A 22 -8.96 -1.37 -32.14
N ARG A 23 -8.29 -0.29 -32.60
CA ARG A 23 -8.59 1.08 -32.15
C ARG A 23 -10.00 1.53 -32.53
N ARG A 24 -10.47 1.20 -33.73
CA ARG A 24 -11.84 1.50 -34.18
C ARG A 24 -12.89 0.74 -33.36
N LEU A 25 -12.57 -0.49 -32.96
CA LEU A 25 -13.43 -1.30 -32.08
C LEU A 25 -13.49 -0.71 -30.67
N SER A 26 -12.35 -0.25 -30.14
CA SER A 26 -12.24 0.43 -28.84
C SER A 26 -12.96 1.78 -28.78
N MET A 27 -13.13 2.46 -29.92
CA MET A 27 -13.76 3.78 -30.02
C MET A 27 -15.28 3.71 -30.24
N ARG A 28 -15.86 2.51 -30.30
CA ARG A 28 -17.32 2.36 -30.40
C ARG A 28 -17.93 2.71 -29.04
N ALA A 29 -18.37 3.96 -28.92
CA ALA A 29 -19.09 4.43 -27.75
C ALA A 29 -20.28 3.50 -27.49
N PRO A 30 -20.45 2.95 -26.27
CA PRO A 30 -21.60 2.14 -25.96
C PRO A 30 -22.84 3.04 -26.08
N THR A 31 -23.66 2.80 -27.10
CA THR A 31 -25.01 3.36 -27.20
C THR A 31 -25.90 2.60 -26.22
N GLY A 32 -25.67 2.83 -24.92
CA GLY A 32 -26.46 2.28 -23.83
C GLY A 32 -27.07 3.43 -23.05
N VAL A 33 -28.39 3.53 -23.08
CA VAL A 33 -29.14 4.40 -22.17
C VAL A 33 -28.75 4.02 -20.74
N ARG A 34 -28.38 4.99 -19.90
CA ARG A 34 -28.08 4.75 -18.49
C ARG A 34 -29.36 4.28 -17.79
N GLN A 35 -29.53 2.96 -17.64
CA GLN A 35 -30.57 2.36 -16.81
C GLN A 35 -30.17 2.58 -15.35
N MET A 36 -30.44 3.77 -14.81
CA MET A 36 -30.29 4.09 -13.38
C MET A 36 -31.55 3.66 -12.61
N SER A 37 -32.13 2.50 -12.93
CA SER A 37 -33.21 1.88 -12.17
C SER A 37 -32.59 0.96 -11.13
N GLY A 38 -33.01 1.10 -9.86
CA GLY A 38 -32.46 0.35 -8.74
C GLY A 38 -32.35 -1.14 -9.03
N HIS A 39 -31.18 -1.70 -8.78
CA HIS A 39 -30.93 -3.14 -8.89
C HIS A 39 -32.04 -3.93 -8.20
N SER A 40 -32.58 -4.94 -8.88
CA SER A 40 -33.47 -5.88 -8.19
C SER A 40 -32.70 -6.53 -7.02
N ILE A 41 -33.39 -6.99 -5.99
CA ILE A 41 -32.74 -7.58 -4.80
C ILE A 41 -31.82 -8.74 -5.22
N GLU A 42 -32.21 -9.49 -6.24
CA GLU A 42 -31.47 -10.61 -6.81
C GLU A 42 -30.18 -10.14 -7.49
N GLU A 43 -30.24 -9.04 -8.26
CA GLU A 43 -29.08 -8.44 -8.91
C GLU A 43 -28.09 -7.88 -7.88
N ALA A 44 -28.59 -7.25 -6.81
CA ALA A 44 -27.76 -6.78 -5.70
C ALA A 44 -27.04 -7.93 -4.96
N ILE A 45 -27.72 -9.07 -4.76
CA ILE A 45 -27.11 -10.27 -4.19
C ILE A 45 -25.99 -10.81 -5.11
N GLN A 46 -26.20 -10.80 -6.42
CA GLN A 46 -25.18 -11.26 -7.38
C GLN A 46 -23.95 -10.34 -7.43
N GLU A 47 -24.15 -9.03 -7.44
CA GLU A 47 -23.04 -8.07 -7.45
C GLU A 47 -22.25 -8.12 -6.13
N THR A 48 -22.92 -8.22 -4.98
CA THR A 48 -22.21 -8.38 -3.69
C THR A 48 -21.44 -9.69 -3.62
N ALA A 49 -22.00 -10.80 -4.12
CA ALA A 49 -21.30 -12.09 -4.18
C ALA A 49 -20.06 -12.04 -5.11
N LYS A 50 -20.16 -11.32 -6.23
CA LYS A 50 -19.03 -11.09 -7.15
C LYS A 50 -17.92 -10.29 -6.47
N TRP A 51 -18.25 -9.14 -5.87
CA TRP A 51 -17.25 -8.32 -5.17
C TRP A 51 -16.62 -9.05 -3.98
N LYS A 52 -17.38 -9.88 -3.27
CA LYS A 52 -16.84 -10.75 -2.21
C LYS A 52 -15.76 -11.69 -2.76
N LYS A 53 -16.00 -12.34 -3.90
CA LYS A 53 -14.99 -13.22 -4.55
C LYS A 53 -13.75 -12.44 -4.99
N VAL A 54 -13.96 -11.27 -5.62
CA VAL A 54 -12.86 -10.39 -6.05
C VAL A 54 -12.00 -9.99 -4.85
N SER A 55 -12.61 -9.58 -3.74
CA SER A 55 -11.89 -9.22 -2.51
C SER A 55 -11.09 -10.38 -1.95
N TYR A 56 -11.63 -11.61 -1.93
CA TYR A 56 -10.87 -12.77 -1.47
C TYR A 56 -9.65 -13.05 -2.34
N VAL A 57 -9.80 -12.97 -3.67
CA VAL A 57 -8.68 -13.15 -4.59
C VAL A 57 -7.65 -12.05 -4.43
N PHE A 58 -8.08 -10.80 -4.26
CA PHE A 58 -7.17 -9.67 -4.08
C PHE A 58 -6.41 -9.74 -2.75
N ILE A 59 -7.12 -9.99 -1.65
CA ILE A 59 -6.50 -10.11 -0.32
C ILE A 59 -5.53 -11.30 -0.30
N GLY A 60 -5.99 -12.48 -0.73
CA GLY A 60 -5.20 -13.70 -0.70
C GLY A 60 -4.04 -13.70 -1.69
N GLY A 61 -4.27 -13.21 -2.91
CA GLY A 61 -3.31 -13.28 -4.01
C GLY A 61 -2.35 -12.09 -4.09
N VAL A 62 -2.72 -10.92 -3.57
CA VAL A 62 -1.90 -9.70 -3.68
C VAL A 62 -1.49 -9.20 -2.30
N VAL A 63 -2.46 -8.89 -1.44
CA VAL A 63 -2.19 -8.18 -0.17
C VAL A 63 -1.32 -9.03 0.76
N ILE A 64 -1.71 -10.27 1.03
CA ILE A 64 -0.96 -11.17 1.92
C ILE A 64 0.48 -11.40 1.44
N PRO A 65 0.73 -11.88 0.20
CA PRO A 65 2.09 -12.17 -0.24
C PRO A 65 2.96 -10.90 -0.33
N PHE A 66 2.42 -9.79 -0.84
CA PHE A 66 3.17 -8.53 -0.95
C PHE A 66 3.54 -7.96 0.42
N THR A 67 2.59 -7.97 1.36
CA THR A 67 2.84 -7.47 2.73
C THR A 67 3.84 -8.36 3.45
N THR A 68 3.69 -9.67 3.35
CA THR A 68 4.63 -10.64 3.96
C THR A 68 6.04 -10.44 3.42
N PHE A 69 6.19 -10.36 2.10
CA PHE A 69 7.47 -10.11 1.46
C PHE A 69 8.09 -8.78 1.90
N SER A 70 7.30 -7.71 1.92
CA SER A 70 7.75 -6.37 2.29
C SER A 70 8.21 -6.31 3.75
N VAL A 71 7.45 -6.91 4.67
CA VAL A 71 7.80 -6.98 6.09
C VAL A 71 9.09 -7.76 6.30
N ILE A 72 9.21 -8.96 5.72
CA ILE A 72 10.45 -9.77 5.83
C ILE A 72 11.64 -8.98 5.31
N LYS A 73 11.51 -8.35 4.14
CA LYS A 73 12.59 -7.56 3.55
C LYS A 73 12.95 -6.32 4.38
N HIS A 74 11.96 -5.66 4.98
CA HIS A 74 12.18 -4.47 5.79
C HIS A 74 12.92 -4.78 7.09
N PHE A 75 12.64 -5.92 7.73
CA PHE A 75 13.28 -6.33 8.98
C PHE A 75 14.57 -7.15 8.78
N ALA A 76 14.84 -7.66 7.58
CA ALA A 76 16.07 -8.40 7.28
C ALA A 76 17.32 -7.50 7.14
N HIS A 77 17.15 -6.18 7.03
CA HIS A 77 18.26 -5.23 7.07
C HIS A 77 18.33 -4.60 8.46
N HIS A 78 19.52 -4.57 9.07
CA HIS A 78 19.73 -3.88 10.34
C HIS A 78 19.40 -2.39 10.15
N HIS A 79 18.34 -1.92 10.79
CA HIS A 79 18.15 -0.50 11.03
C HIS A 79 19.07 -0.13 12.17
N ASP A 80 20.37 -0.03 11.88
CA ASP A 80 21.27 0.59 12.83
C ASP A 80 20.74 2.00 13.03
N ALA A 81 20.22 2.25 14.23
CA ALA A 81 20.00 3.60 14.69
C ALA A 81 21.40 4.20 14.78
N GLU A 82 21.89 4.72 13.66
CA GLU A 82 23.11 5.51 13.60
C GLU A 82 23.01 6.47 14.77
N GLU A 83 23.97 6.39 15.69
CA GLU A 83 23.92 7.06 16.98
C GLU A 83 23.94 8.56 16.70
N ARG A 84 22.75 9.13 16.45
CA ARG A 84 22.65 10.50 15.98
C ARG A 84 23.21 11.37 17.08
N PRO A 85 24.12 12.31 16.77
CA PRO A 85 24.57 13.28 17.74
C PRO A 85 23.35 13.90 18.42
N ALA A 86 23.41 14.07 19.74
CA ALA A 86 22.32 14.63 20.52
C ALA A 86 22.13 16.11 20.18
N PHE A 87 21.45 16.36 19.06
CA PHE A 87 21.16 17.70 18.61
C PHE A 87 20.17 18.37 19.57
N PRO A 88 20.45 19.60 20.03
CA PRO A 88 19.66 20.26 21.08
C PRO A 88 18.20 20.53 20.69
N TYR A 89 17.86 20.43 19.41
CA TYR A 89 16.50 20.61 18.89
C TYR A 89 15.71 19.30 18.73
N VAL A 90 16.36 18.13 18.71
CA VAL A 90 15.67 16.85 18.46
C VAL A 90 14.91 16.36 19.70
N THR A 91 15.52 16.52 20.87
CA THR A 91 14.92 16.10 22.16
C THR A 91 14.49 17.29 23.02
N LYS A 92 14.33 18.48 22.40
CA LYS A 92 13.91 19.70 23.10
C LYS A 92 12.52 19.49 23.68
N ARG A 93 12.40 19.71 24.99
CA ARG A 93 11.12 19.56 25.69
C ARG A 93 10.96 20.58 26.80
N ASP A 94 9.99 21.48 26.64
CA ASP A 94 9.78 22.60 27.57
C ASP A 94 8.73 22.30 28.66
N LYS A 95 7.93 21.24 28.53
CA LYS A 95 6.90 20.81 29.49
C LYS A 95 6.92 19.30 29.67
N HIS A 96 6.42 18.74 30.77
CA HIS A 96 6.31 17.29 31.00
C HIS A 96 5.12 16.62 30.28
N MET A 97 5.21 15.33 29.93
CA MET A 97 4.21 14.67 29.08
C MET A 97 3.26 13.80 29.88
N PRO A 98 1.93 13.91 29.72
CA PRO A 98 1.00 13.41 30.72
C PRO A 98 0.76 11.89 30.69
N TRP A 99 1.33 11.12 29.75
CA TRP A 99 0.89 9.74 29.50
C TRP A 99 1.69 8.62 30.17
N THR A 100 3.04 8.63 30.25
CA THR A 100 3.75 7.46 30.81
C THR A 100 3.80 7.47 32.35
N LEU A 101 3.76 8.66 32.98
CA LEU A 101 3.92 8.81 34.43
C LEU A 101 2.90 9.81 35.01
N LYS A 102 2.31 9.45 36.16
CA LYS A 102 1.59 10.42 37.01
C LYS A 102 2.61 11.44 37.55
N GLY A 103 2.53 12.68 37.06
CA GLY A 103 3.54 13.74 37.29
C GLY A 103 4.27 14.18 36.02
N GLY A 104 4.06 13.46 34.91
CA GLY A 104 4.60 13.77 33.61
C GLY A 104 5.95 13.10 33.33
N SER A 105 6.22 12.84 32.06
CA SER A 105 7.33 12.01 31.58
C SER A 105 8.15 12.72 30.51
N ARG A 106 9.39 12.27 30.25
CA ARG A 106 10.17 12.79 29.12
C ARG A 106 10.00 11.98 27.84
N CYS A 107 9.38 10.80 27.92
CA CYS A 107 9.18 9.91 26.78
C CYS A 107 8.02 10.33 25.87
N ASP A 108 8.13 9.99 24.60
CA ASP A 108 7.07 10.17 23.61
C ASP A 108 5.93 9.14 23.78
N LEU A 109 4.79 9.35 23.10
CA LEU A 109 3.58 8.53 23.29
C LEU A 109 3.77 7.08 22.82
N PHE A 110 4.54 6.91 21.75
CA PHE A 110 4.83 5.62 21.14
C PHE A 110 6.25 5.14 21.43
N ASP A 111 6.96 5.79 22.35
CA ASP A 111 8.29 5.35 22.81
C ASP A 111 8.14 4.45 24.04
N TYR A 112 7.71 3.22 23.79
CA TYR A 112 7.44 2.23 24.83
C TYR A 112 8.71 1.82 25.59
N ALA A 113 9.86 1.77 24.91
CA ALA A 113 11.13 1.42 25.52
C ALA A 113 11.61 2.50 26.50
N CYS A 114 11.47 3.79 26.14
CA CYS A 114 11.72 4.88 27.06
C CYS A 114 10.78 4.83 28.27
N GLY A 115 9.47 4.63 28.03
CA GLY A 115 8.47 4.56 29.09
C GLY A 115 8.73 3.43 30.08
N GLU A 116 9.15 2.26 29.60
CA GLU A 116 9.53 1.13 30.46
C GLU A 116 10.77 1.46 31.30
N LYS A 117 11.82 2.04 30.70
CA LYS A 117 13.02 2.47 31.43
C LYS A 117 12.71 3.50 32.51
N GLU A 118 11.90 4.52 32.22
CA GLU A 118 11.48 5.52 33.22
C GLU A 118 10.68 4.89 34.35
N ARG A 119 9.79 3.93 34.05
CA ARG A 119 9.01 3.22 35.07
C ARG A 119 9.89 2.37 35.98
N LEU A 120 10.84 1.63 35.41
CA LEU A 120 11.81 0.83 36.16
C LEU A 120 12.72 1.71 37.03
N ALA A 121 13.22 2.83 36.48
CA ALA A 121 14.02 3.78 37.24
C ALA A 121 13.24 4.38 38.41
N LYS A 122 11.97 4.76 38.20
CA LYS A 122 11.11 5.25 39.29
C LYS A 122 10.86 4.20 40.36
N ALA A 123 10.70 2.93 39.99
CA ALA A 123 10.54 1.83 40.93
C ALA A 123 11.82 1.58 41.74
N ALA A 124 12.99 1.61 41.09
CA ALA A 124 14.29 1.44 41.74
C ALA A 124 14.64 2.59 42.72
N CYS A 125 14.14 3.80 42.48
CA CYS A 125 14.31 4.93 43.40
C CYS A 125 13.23 5.02 44.49
N ALA A 126 12.25 4.10 44.51
CA ALA A 126 11.20 4.04 45.51
C ALA A 126 11.48 3.00 46.61
N GLU A 127 12.55 2.22 46.49
CA GLU A 127 13.19 1.43 47.56
C GLU A 127 14.27 2.25 48.27
#